data_AF-A0A524DBT3-F1
#
_entry.id   AF-A0A524DBT3-F1
#
_cell.length_a   1.000
_cell.length_b   1.000
_cell.length_c   1.000
_cell.angle_alpha   90.00
_cell.angle_beta   90.00
_cell.angle_gamma   90.00
#
_symmetry.space_group_name_H-M   'P 1'
#
loop_
_entity.id
_entity.type
_entity.pdbx_description
1 polymer ?
#
loop_
_entity_poly.entity_id
_entity_poly.type
_entity_poly.pdbx_seq_one_letter_code
_entity_poly.pdbx_strand_id
1 'polypeptide(L)'
;MSKNIQNKLHFINISKEEMTLFEWKPPRSFKSYILDVNLVKDNMTQDIFFHLNKGNMKMVYIRKGILLYTIGSDQDAQFQLLEALLEQIDKKFHEIWDIDVIFSYGNVSSNIFKDFTTHVNEIIENCNELIKKVDVYCRVCKKTLPLYVKNSIIENAVSFPVPLVFTHRGHALVTYIDQNFVVRGVELVNITG
;
A
#
# COMPACT_ATOMS: atom_id res chain seq x y z
N MET A 1 0.91 -4.21 -17.01
CA MET A 1 0.59 -3.49 -15.75
C MET A 1 1.67 -3.67 -14.68
N SER A 2 2.21 -4.88 -14.45
CA SER A 2 3.26 -5.11 -13.42
C SER A 2 4.55 -4.33 -13.68
N LYS A 3 5.02 -4.27 -14.94
CA LYS A 3 6.16 -3.41 -15.34
C LYS A 3 5.98 -1.91 -15.04
N ASN A 4 4.76 -1.44 -14.73
CA ASN A 4 4.49 -0.03 -14.51
C ASN A 4 4.54 0.34 -13.01
N ILE A 5 4.11 -0.55 -12.10
CA ILE A 5 4.12 -0.21 -10.67
C ILE A 5 5.53 -0.16 -10.11
N GLN A 6 6.41 -1.10 -10.48
CA GLN A 6 7.79 -1.13 -10.01
C GLN A 6 8.54 0.19 -10.28
N ASN A 7 8.30 0.80 -11.45
CA ASN A 7 8.94 2.06 -11.83
C ASN A 7 8.39 3.28 -11.07
N LYS A 8 7.24 3.14 -10.42
CA LYS A 8 6.60 4.17 -9.60
C LYS A 8 6.96 4.06 -8.14
N LEU A 9 7.51 2.92 -7.69
CA LEU A 9 7.86 2.71 -6.28
C LEU A 9 9.20 3.38 -5.96
N HIS A 10 9.22 4.07 -4.83
CA HIS A 10 10.40 4.79 -4.34
C HIS A 10 11.13 3.95 -3.28
N PHE A 11 10.38 3.35 -2.38
CA PHE A 11 10.88 2.44 -1.34
C PHE A 11 9.74 1.60 -0.74
N ILE A 12 10.13 0.50 -0.09
CA ILE A 12 9.31 -0.24 0.88
C ILE A 12 10.15 -0.37 2.14
N ASN A 13 9.55 -0.14 3.29
CA ASN A 13 10.20 -0.21 4.59
C ASN A 13 9.36 -1.06 5.56
N ILE A 14 10.05 -1.91 6.31
CA ILE A 14 9.50 -2.59 7.49
C ILE A 14 10.36 -2.14 8.66
N SER A 15 9.76 -1.54 9.66
CA SER A 15 10.47 -1.02 10.83
C SER A 15 9.72 -1.30 12.13
N LYS A 16 10.46 -1.23 13.22
CA LYS A 16 9.97 -1.05 14.59
C LYS A 16 10.25 0.41 14.99
N GLU A 17 9.76 0.84 16.15
CA GLU A 17 9.99 2.18 16.72
C GLU A 17 11.42 2.69 16.49
N GLU A 18 12.42 1.94 16.94
CA GLU A 18 13.82 2.41 16.92
C GLU A 18 14.66 1.88 15.75
N MET A 19 14.19 0.87 15.02
CA MET A 19 15.03 0.17 14.03
C MET A 19 14.29 -0.14 12.73
N THR A 20 14.98 0.04 11.61
CA THR A 20 14.55 -0.52 10.32
C THR A 20 14.97 -1.98 10.26
N LEU A 21 14.00 -2.86 10.02
CA LEU A 21 14.24 -4.29 9.84
C LEU A 21 14.62 -4.58 8.39
N PHE A 22 13.92 -3.95 7.47
CA PHE A 22 14.09 -4.17 6.05
C PHE A 22 13.81 -2.88 5.27
N GLU A 23 14.61 -2.62 4.25
CA GLU A 23 14.38 -1.57 3.26
C GLU A 23 14.62 -2.12 1.86
N TRP A 24 13.62 -2.01 1.02
CA TRP A 24 13.73 -2.23 -0.43
C TRP A 24 13.76 -0.89 -1.13
N LYS A 25 14.61 -0.78 -2.14
CA LYS A 25 14.68 0.36 -3.07
C LYS A 25 14.92 -0.14 -4.49
N PRO A 26 14.52 0.63 -5.52
CA PRO A 26 14.89 0.34 -6.89
C PRO A 26 16.43 0.20 -7.04
N PRO A 27 16.95 -0.70 -7.92
CA PRO A 27 18.38 -1.03 -8.02
C PRO A 27 19.36 0.13 -8.27
N ARG A 28 18.87 1.34 -8.55
CA ARG A 28 19.67 2.55 -8.82
C ARG A 28 19.30 3.74 -7.93
N SER A 29 18.51 3.51 -6.88
CA SER A 29 18.09 4.56 -5.96
C SER A 29 19.07 4.69 -4.80
N PHE A 30 19.79 5.81 -4.76
CA PHE A 30 20.66 6.21 -3.64
C PHE A 30 19.94 7.08 -2.62
N LYS A 31 18.65 7.40 -2.86
CA LYS A 31 17.88 8.27 -1.98
C LYS A 31 17.66 7.59 -0.63
N SER A 32 17.79 8.37 0.44
CA SER A 32 17.44 7.97 1.80
C SER A 32 16.01 8.42 2.09
N TYR A 33 15.24 7.55 2.75
CA TYR A 33 13.86 7.80 3.14
C TYR A 33 13.68 7.77 4.67
N ILE A 34 14.77 7.86 5.44
CA ILE A 34 14.73 7.80 6.91
C ILE A 34 13.82 8.88 7.49
N LEU A 35 13.91 10.11 6.98
CA LEU A 35 13.04 11.21 7.41
C LEU A 35 11.58 10.96 7.02
N ASP A 36 11.33 10.39 5.84
CA ASP A 36 9.99 10.04 5.39
C ASP A 36 9.35 8.99 6.31
N VAL A 37 10.09 7.94 6.65
CA VAL A 37 9.62 6.89 7.57
C VAL A 37 9.43 7.44 8.98
N ASN A 38 10.34 8.27 9.48
CA ASN A 38 10.21 8.84 10.84
C ASN A 38 8.95 9.71 11.01
N LEU A 39 8.47 10.38 9.95
CA LEU A 39 7.22 11.16 10.01
C LEU A 39 5.99 10.33 10.37
N VAL A 40 6.00 9.03 10.08
CA VAL A 40 4.85 8.14 10.28
C VAL A 40 5.01 7.21 11.47
N LYS A 41 6.19 7.19 12.13
CA LYS A 41 6.49 6.32 13.27
C LYS A 41 5.64 6.62 14.50
N ASP A 42 5.31 7.89 14.73
CA ASP A 42 4.56 8.29 15.92
C ASP A 42 3.08 7.89 15.85
N ASN A 43 2.59 7.45 14.69
CA ASN A 43 1.24 6.94 14.58
C ASN A 43 1.16 5.53 15.19
N MET A 44 0.46 5.42 16.32
CA MET A 44 0.27 4.17 17.06
C MET A 44 -1.01 3.42 16.69
N THR A 45 -1.82 3.97 15.79
CA THR A 45 -3.07 3.32 15.36
C THR A 45 -2.76 2.06 14.58
N GLN A 46 -3.33 0.94 15.02
CA GLN A 46 -3.10 -0.37 14.42
C GLN A 46 -4.17 -0.74 13.40
N ASP A 47 -3.81 -1.64 12.48
CA ASP A 47 -4.73 -2.32 11.55
C ASP A 47 -5.51 -1.42 10.59
N ILE A 48 -5.10 -0.16 10.44
CA ILE A 48 -5.71 0.82 9.54
C ILE A 48 -4.64 1.37 8.60
N PHE A 49 -4.96 1.45 7.31
CA PHE A 49 -4.13 2.11 6.33
C PHE A 49 -4.25 3.62 6.43
N PHE A 50 -3.11 4.29 6.47
CA PHE A 50 -3.02 5.74 6.39
C PHE A 50 -2.39 6.16 5.08
N HIS A 51 -2.90 7.24 4.51
CA HIS A 51 -2.42 7.82 3.26
C HIS A 51 -1.82 9.20 3.52
N LEU A 52 -0.64 9.46 2.95
CA LEU A 52 0.03 10.74 3.05
C LEU A 52 0.46 11.21 1.66
N ASN A 53 0.09 12.44 1.31
CA ASN A 53 0.60 13.11 0.12
C ASN A 53 1.74 14.05 0.54
N LYS A 54 2.99 13.75 0.15
CA LYS A 54 4.18 14.53 0.49
C LYS A 54 4.81 15.11 -0.77
N GLY A 55 4.35 16.28 -1.20
CA GLY A 55 4.93 17.03 -2.33
C GLY A 55 5.02 16.20 -3.61
N ASN A 56 6.18 15.63 -3.89
CA ASN A 56 6.45 14.79 -5.06
C ASN A 56 6.23 13.27 -4.85
N MET A 57 5.81 12.83 -3.67
CA MET A 57 5.66 11.42 -3.32
C MET A 57 4.34 11.15 -2.58
N LYS A 58 3.73 9.99 -2.84
CA LYS A 58 2.68 9.40 -2.02
C LYS A 58 3.26 8.37 -1.07
N MET A 59 2.70 8.28 0.11
CA MET A 59 3.03 7.24 1.07
C MET A 59 1.76 6.56 1.57
N VAL A 60 1.87 5.24 1.76
CA VAL A 60 0.89 4.44 2.48
C VAL A 60 1.63 3.73 3.60
N TYR A 61 1.01 3.66 4.77
CA TYR A 61 1.55 2.91 5.88
C TYR A 61 0.46 2.24 6.70
N ILE A 62 0.83 1.16 7.37
CA ILE A 62 0.00 0.43 8.31
C ILE A 62 0.86 -0.10 9.46
N ARG A 63 0.35 0.01 10.68
CA ARG A 63 0.97 -0.60 11.86
C ARG A 63 0.27 -1.92 12.18
N LYS A 64 1.05 -2.98 12.33
CA LYS A 64 0.62 -4.34 12.69
C LYS A 64 1.43 -4.77 13.91
N GLY A 65 0.81 -4.72 15.09
CA GLY A 65 1.51 -4.92 16.36
C GLY A 65 2.71 -3.97 16.51
N ILE A 66 3.91 -4.54 16.70
CA ILE A 66 5.16 -3.79 16.85
C ILE A 66 5.77 -3.31 15.52
N LEU A 67 5.26 -3.79 14.39
CA LEU A 67 5.80 -3.51 13.07
C LEU A 67 5.03 -2.39 12.37
N LEU A 68 5.79 -1.56 11.66
CA LEU A 68 5.32 -0.52 10.77
C LEU A 68 5.75 -0.86 9.35
N TYR A 69 4.76 -1.03 8.47
CA TYR A 69 4.93 -1.25 7.05
C TYR A 69 4.69 0.06 6.34
N THR A 70 5.65 0.52 5.54
CA THR A 70 5.56 1.78 4.80
C THR A 70 5.97 1.57 3.36
N ILE A 71 5.22 2.14 2.42
CA ILE A 71 5.55 2.16 1.00
C ILE A 71 5.45 3.58 0.46
N GLY A 72 6.45 3.98 -0.32
CA GLY A 72 6.50 5.27 -1.00
C GLY A 72 6.43 5.10 -2.51
N SER A 73 5.75 6.01 -3.21
CA SER A 73 5.61 5.98 -4.66
C SER A 73 5.43 7.36 -5.30
N ASP A 74 5.41 7.40 -6.63
CA ASP A 74 4.96 8.56 -7.39
C ASP A 74 3.52 8.96 -7.05
N GLN A 75 3.20 10.24 -7.28
CA GLN A 75 1.88 10.84 -7.05
C GLN A 75 0.75 10.24 -7.88
N ASP A 76 1.06 9.58 -9.00
CA ASP A 76 0.05 9.01 -9.89
C ASP A 76 -0.26 7.53 -9.58
N ALA A 77 0.40 6.94 -8.59
CA ALA A 77 0.03 5.63 -8.06
C ALA A 77 -1.29 5.72 -7.27
N GLN A 78 -2.10 4.66 -7.37
CA GLN A 78 -3.36 4.54 -6.63
C GLN A 78 -3.10 3.92 -5.26
N PHE A 79 -3.72 4.45 -4.20
CA PHE A 79 -3.53 3.95 -2.84
C PHE A 79 -3.87 2.46 -2.71
N GLN A 80 -4.93 2.00 -3.39
CA GLN A 80 -5.33 0.59 -3.38
C GLN A 80 -4.22 -0.37 -3.88
N LEU A 81 -3.39 0.07 -4.83
CA LEU A 81 -2.23 -0.73 -5.28
C LEU A 81 -1.19 -0.85 -4.16
N LEU A 82 -0.91 0.27 -3.49
CA LEU A 82 0.10 0.36 -2.44
C LEU A 82 -0.33 -0.41 -1.19
N GLU A 83 -1.61 -0.32 -0.81
CA GLU A 83 -2.21 -1.11 0.25
C GLU A 83 -2.10 -2.61 -0.04
N ALA A 84 -2.52 -3.05 -1.25
CA ALA A 84 -2.47 -4.47 -1.63
C ALA A 84 -1.04 -5.03 -1.56
N LEU A 85 -0.05 -4.25 -1.98
CA LEU A 85 1.36 -4.62 -1.85
C LEU A 85 1.77 -4.79 -0.38
N LEU A 86 1.42 -3.83 0.48
CA LEU A 86 1.76 -3.91 1.91
C LEU A 86 1.08 -5.09 2.60
N GLU A 87 -0.18 -5.41 2.28
CA GLU A 87 -0.87 -6.60 2.83
C GLU A 87 -0.16 -7.89 2.46
N GLN A 88 0.23 -8.04 1.19
CA GLN A 88 0.92 -9.25 0.74
C GLN A 88 2.35 -9.33 1.30
N ILE A 89 3.03 -8.19 1.46
CA ILE A 89 4.35 -8.11 2.08
C ILE A 89 4.27 -8.49 3.56
N ASP A 90 3.30 -7.95 4.30
CA ASP A 90 3.05 -8.28 5.70
C ASP A 90 2.82 -9.79 5.88
N LYS A 91 1.90 -10.35 5.08
CA LYS A 91 1.63 -11.79 5.08
C LYS A 91 2.90 -12.60 4.81
N LYS A 92 3.65 -12.24 3.75
CA LYS A 92 4.85 -13.00 3.38
C LYS A 92 5.96 -12.89 4.43
N PHE A 93 6.08 -11.74 5.08
CA PHE A 93 7.07 -11.52 6.12
C PHE A 93 6.81 -12.43 7.33
N HIS A 94 5.55 -12.52 7.78
CA HIS A 94 5.15 -13.40 8.88
C HIS A 94 5.11 -14.89 8.51
N GLU A 95 4.96 -15.24 7.22
CA GLU A 95 5.12 -16.63 6.76
C GLU A 95 6.57 -17.14 6.89
N ILE A 96 7.55 -16.26 6.69
CA ILE A 96 8.98 -16.63 6.71
C ILE A 96 9.53 -16.56 8.13
N TRP A 97 9.12 -15.55 8.90
CA TRP A 97 9.68 -15.27 10.21
C TRP A 97 8.60 -15.18 11.28
N ASP A 98 8.78 -15.94 12.35
CA ASP A 98 8.08 -15.71 13.61
C ASP A 98 8.74 -14.53 14.34
N ILE A 99 8.11 -13.37 14.16
CA ILE A 99 8.64 -12.09 14.63
C ILE A 99 8.69 -12.01 16.15
N ASP A 100 7.70 -12.58 16.83
CA ASP A 100 7.64 -12.59 18.29
C ASP A 100 8.78 -13.43 18.87
N VAL A 101 9.03 -14.60 18.28
CA VAL A 101 10.15 -15.46 18.66
C VAL A 101 11.49 -14.79 18.39
N ILE A 102 11.70 -14.21 17.20
CA ILE A 102 12.96 -13.54 16.84
C ILE A 102 13.30 -12.44 17.84
N PHE A 103 12.33 -11.56 18.17
CA PHE A 103 12.59 -10.46 19.09
C PHE A 103 12.70 -10.88 20.56
N SER A 104 12.26 -12.08 20.92
CA SER A 104 12.47 -12.62 22.28
C SER A 104 13.95 -12.86 22.62
N TYR A 105 14.82 -13.03 21.62
CA TYR A 105 16.26 -13.29 21.81
C TYR A 105 17.12 -12.04 22.10
N GLY A 106 16.51 -10.85 22.20
CA GLY A 106 17.14 -9.60 22.66
C GLY A 106 18.12 -8.92 21.68
N ASN A 107 18.89 -9.67 20.90
CA ASN A 107 19.88 -9.13 19.95
C ASN A 107 19.59 -9.54 18.50
N VAL A 108 18.65 -8.85 17.87
CA VAL A 108 18.27 -9.10 16.47
C VAL A 108 18.98 -8.12 15.53
N SER A 109 19.81 -8.64 14.64
CA SER A 109 20.41 -7.85 13.56
C SER A 109 19.46 -7.78 12.37
N SER A 110 19.30 -6.60 11.76
CA SER A 110 18.52 -6.45 10.52
C SER A 110 19.07 -7.24 9.33
N ASN A 111 20.31 -7.75 9.43
CA ASN A 111 20.90 -8.59 8.40
C ASN A 111 20.10 -9.86 8.09
N ILE A 112 19.37 -10.41 9.07
CA ILE A 112 18.56 -11.63 8.88
C ILE A 112 17.41 -11.42 7.88
N PHE A 113 17.00 -10.17 7.64
CA PHE A 113 15.89 -9.84 6.74
C PHE A 113 16.36 -9.44 5.34
N LYS A 114 17.67 -9.40 5.06
CA LYS A 114 18.21 -8.93 3.77
C LYS A 114 17.70 -9.74 2.58
N ASP A 115 17.54 -11.04 2.76
CA ASP A 115 17.09 -11.97 1.71
C ASP A 115 15.60 -11.79 1.35
N PHE A 116 14.85 -11.02 2.15
CA PHE A 116 13.46 -10.68 1.84
C PHE A 116 13.30 -9.88 0.55
N THR A 117 14.38 -9.26 0.05
CA THR A 117 14.41 -8.52 -1.21
C THR A 117 13.85 -9.34 -2.38
N THR A 118 14.19 -10.64 -2.45
CA THR A 118 13.71 -11.53 -3.52
C THR A 118 12.19 -11.68 -3.47
N HIS A 119 11.63 -11.89 -2.28
CA HIS A 119 10.18 -12.01 -2.10
C HIS A 119 9.45 -10.70 -2.40
N VAL A 120 10.02 -9.56 -2.01
CA VAL A 120 9.42 -8.26 -2.37
C VAL A 120 9.40 -8.06 -3.89
N ASN A 121 10.46 -8.44 -4.60
CA ASN A 121 10.48 -8.37 -6.06
C ASN A 121 9.40 -9.28 -6.68
N GLU A 122 9.27 -10.52 -6.21
CA GLU A 122 8.22 -11.46 -6.66
C GLU A 122 6.81 -10.90 -6.42
N ILE A 123 6.56 -10.29 -5.26
CA ILE A 123 5.27 -9.68 -4.93
C ILE A 123 4.97 -8.50 -5.87
N ILE A 124 5.96 -7.66 -6.16
CA ILE A 124 5.81 -6.51 -7.08
C ILE A 124 5.51 -7.01 -8.50
N GLU A 125 6.21 -8.05 -8.97
CA GLU A 125 6.01 -8.63 -10.30
C GLU A 125 4.60 -9.24 -10.46
N ASN A 126 4.08 -9.86 -9.40
CA ASN A 126 2.76 -10.50 -9.37
C ASN A 126 1.65 -9.61 -8.80
N CYS A 127 1.89 -8.30 -8.65
CA CYS A 127 0.95 -7.35 -8.05
C CYS A 127 -0.44 -7.34 -8.73
N ASN A 128 -0.53 -7.68 -10.02
CA ASN A 128 -1.81 -7.76 -10.73
C ASN A 128 -2.75 -8.84 -10.17
N GLU A 129 -2.23 -9.83 -9.45
CA GLU A 129 -3.03 -10.89 -8.83
C GLU A 129 -3.71 -10.42 -7.55
N LEU A 130 -3.19 -9.35 -6.92
CA LEU A 130 -3.68 -8.80 -5.65
C LEU A 130 -4.85 -7.81 -5.84
N ILE A 131 -5.13 -7.45 -7.08
CA ILE A 131 -6.06 -6.38 -7.44
C ILE A 131 -6.93 -6.78 -8.62
N LYS A 132 -8.06 -6.09 -8.77
CA LYS A 132 -8.86 -6.11 -9.98
C LYS A 132 -9.07 -4.70 -10.51
N LYS A 133 -8.91 -4.55 -11.82
CA LYS A 133 -9.18 -3.30 -12.52
C LYS A 133 -10.67 -3.19 -12.79
N VAL A 134 -11.27 -2.08 -12.38
CA VAL A 134 -12.63 -1.68 -12.71
C VAL A 134 -12.61 -0.33 -13.43
N ASP A 135 -13.61 -0.08 -14.25
CA ASP A 135 -13.71 1.16 -15.03
C ASP A 135 -14.73 2.10 -14.37
N VAL A 136 -14.28 3.30 -14.00
CA VAL A 136 -15.08 4.30 -13.28
C VAL A 136 -15.23 5.55 -14.13
N TYR A 137 -16.47 6.01 -14.32
CA TYR A 137 -16.74 7.21 -15.11
C TYR A 137 -16.70 8.47 -14.24
N CYS A 138 -15.77 9.37 -14.54
CA CYS A 138 -15.75 10.70 -13.94
C CYS A 138 -16.62 11.66 -14.76
N ARG A 139 -17.74 12.10 -14.18
CA ARG A 139 -18.68 13.04 -14.84
C ARG A 139 -18.05 14.41 -15.11
N VAL A 140 -17.15 14.87 -14.24
CA VAL A 140 -16.48 16.18 -14.38
C VAL A 140 -15.48 16.17 -15.55
N CYS A 141 -14.64 15.13 -15.63
CA CYS A 141 -13.69 14.99 -16.74
C CYS A 141 -14.30 14.41 -18.02
N LYS A 142 -15.52 13.89 -17.96
CA LYS A 142 -16.20 13.16 -19.03
C LYS A 142 -15.37 11.99 -19.59
N LYS A 143 -14.68 11.27 -18.70
CA LYS A 143 -13.76 10.17 -19.06
C LYS A 143 -13.91 8.98 -18.13
N THR A 144 -13.79 7.79 -18.72
CA THR A 144 -13.65 6.53 -17.99
C THR A 144 -12.21 6.36 -17.55
N LEU A 145 -12.01 6.05 -16.27
CA LEU A 145 -10.72 5.93 -15.62
C LEU A 145 -10.55 4.54 -15.04
N PRO A 146 -9.34 3.98 -15.09
CA PRO A 146 -9.04 2.73 -14.41
C PRO A 146 -8.99 2.97 -12.89
N LEU A 147 -9.80 2.24 -12.13
CA LEU A 147 -9.67 2.10 -10.68
C LEU A 147 -9.17 0.69 -10.38
N TYR A 148 -8.12 0.57 -9.59
CA TYR A 148 -7.66 -0.70 -9.05
C TYR A 148 -8.27 -0.92 -7.69
N VAL A 149 -8.88 -2.08 -7.50
CA VAL A 149 -9.55 -2.49 -6.26
C VAL A 149 -8.77 -3.67 -5.71
N LYS A 150 -8.25 -3.57 -4.48
CA LYS A 150 -7.56 -4.71 -3.86
C LYS A 150 -8.53 -5.84 -3.57
N ASN A 151 -8.14 -7.09 -3.76
CA ASN A 151 -9.06 -8.22 -3.62
C ASN A 151 -9.60 -8.34 -2.18
N SER A 152 -8.73 -8.09 -1.20
CA SER A 152 -9.05 -8.16 0.23
C SER A 152 -10.19 -7.25 0.66
N ILE A 153 -10.45 -6.13 -0.04
CA ILE A 153 -11.58 -5.25 0.30
C ILE A 153 -12.93 -5.88 -0.03
N ILE A 154 -12.96 -6.74 -1.05
CA ILE A 154 -14.16 -7.47 -1.48
C ILE A 154 -14.29 -8.76 -0.66
N GLU A 155 -13.19 -9.50 -0.49
CA GLU A 155 -13.17 -10.77 0.24
C GLU A 155 -13.58 -10.61 1.71
N ASN A 156 -13.18 -9.50 2.34
CA ASN A 156 -13.48 -9.22 3.75
C ASN A 156 -14.71 -8.32 3.97
N ALA A 157 -15.45 -7.98 2.91
CA ALA A 157 -16.60 -7.09 3.02
C ALA A 157 -17.75 -7.77 3.80
N VAL A 158 -18.29 -7.06 4.80
CA VAL A 158 -19.47 -7.52 5.55
C VAL A 158 -20.76 -7.37 4.73
N SER A 159 -20.80 -6.41 3.80
CA SER A 159 -21.97 -6.10 2.98
C SER A 159 -21.57 -5.49 1.64
N PHE A 160 -22.44 -5.65 0.65
CA PHE A 160 -22.28 -5.09 -0.69
C PHE A 160 -23.42 -4.12 -1.06
N PRO A 161 -23.16 -3.13 -1.93
CA PRO A 161 -21.86 -2.81 -2.53
C PRO A 161 -20.90 -2.10 -1.56
N VAL A 162 -19.61 -2.33 -1.72
CA VAL A 162 -18.54 -1.70 -0.93
C VAL A 162 -18.28 -0.29 -1.47
N PRO A 163 -18.36 0.76 -0.64
CA PRO A 163 -17.98 2.10 -1.05
C PRO A 163 -16.45 2.23 -1.03
N LEU A 164 -15.87 2.72 -2.12
CA LEU A 164 -14.45 2.98 -2.25
C LEU A 164 -14.22 4.40 -2.77
N VAL A 165 -13.41 5.18 -2.05
CA VAL A 165 -13.03 6.54 -2.45
C VAL A 165 -11.88 6.47 -3.45
N PHE A 166 -12.07 7.10 -4.59
CA PHE A 166 -11.06 7.24 -5.64
C PHE A 166 -10.87 8.70 -5.99
N THR A 167 -9.64 9.19 -5.85
CA THR A 167 -9.27 10.57 -6.19
C THR A 167 -8.47 10.63 -7.48
N HIS A 168 -8.85 11.50 -8.41
CA HIS A 168 -8.07 11.77 -9.62
C HIS A 168 -8.16 13.26 -10.00
N ARG A 169 -7.03 13.89 -10.32
CA ARG A 169 -6.96 15.31 -10.78
C ARG A 169 -7.79 16.29 -9.91
N GLY A 170 -7.80 16.09 -8.59
CA GLY A 170 -8.54 16.93 -7.65
C GLY A 170 -10.03 16.59 -7.49
N HIS A 171 -10.56 15.60 -8.21
CA HIS A 171 -11.92 15.09 -8.02
C HIS A 171 -11.90 13.87 -7.13
N ALA A 172 -12.78 13.82 -6.13
CA ALA A 172 -13.04 12.62 -5.33
C ALA A 172 -14.35 11.97 -5.77
N LEU A 173 -14.28 10.67 -6.03
CA LEU A 173 -15.40 9.85 -6.43
C LEU A 173 -15.61 8.76 -5.39
N VAL A 174 -16.83 8.63 -4.86
CA VAL A 174 -17.24 7.42 -4.16
C VAL A 174 -17.77 6.44 -5.19
N THR A 175 -17.14 5.28 -5.28
CA THR A 175 -17.49 4.21 -6.21
C THR A 175 -18.04 3.03 -5.42
N TYR A 176 -19.25 2.58 -5.75
CA TYR A 176 -19.89 1.44 -5.10
C TYR A 176 -19.62 0.18 -5.91
N ILE A 177 -18.88 -0.77 -5.35
CA ILE A 177 -18.38 -1.98 -6.04
C ILE A 177 -19.02 -3.22 -5.42
N ASP A 178 -19.57 -4.11 -6.25
CA ASP A 178 -20.14 -5.36 -5.76
C ASP A 178 -19.12 -6.50 -5.63
N GLN A 179 -19.58 -7.67 -5.16
CA GLN A 179 -18.78 -8.87 -4.97
C GLN A 179 -18.10 -9.39 -6.25
N ASN A 180 -18.59 -9.02 -7.43
CA ASN A 180 -18.04 -9.43 -8.73
C ASN A 180 -17.09 -8.37 -9.32
N PHE A 181 -16.79 -7.31 -8.56
CA PHE A 181 -16.03 -6.14 -8.99
C PHE A 181 -16.75 -5.32 -10.06
N VAL A 182 -18.08 -5.31 -10.04
CA VAL A 182 -18.90 -4.47 -10.92
C VAL A 182 -19.22 -3.16 -10.20
N VAL A 183 -18.94 -2.04 -10.87
CA VAL A 183 -19.31 -0.70 -10.40
C VAL A 183 -20.82 -0.52 -10.52
N ARG A 184 -21.50 -0.35 -9.39
CA ARG A 184 -22.95 -0.18 -9.29
C ARG A 184 -23.38 1.28 -9.24
N GLY A 185 -22.50 2.16 -8.78
CA GLY A 185 -22.75 3.59 -8.70
C GLY A 185 -21.46 4.39 -8.55
N VAL A 186 -21.49 5.65 -8.99
CA VAL A 186 -20.38 6.60 -8.85
C VAL A 186 -20.96 7.96 -8.48
N GLU A 187 -20.51 8.50 -7.36
CA GLU A 187 -20.91 9.81 -6.84
C GLU A 187 -19.71 10.73 -6.73
N LEU A 188 -19.87 11.98 -7.15
CA LEU A 188 -18.88 13.02 -6.91
C LEU A 188 -19.05 13.49 -5.46
N VAL A 189 -17.96 13.49 -4.69
CA VAL A 189 -17.98 13.95 -3.31
C VAL A 189 -16.99 15.09 -3.10
N ASN A 190 -17.30 15.93 -2.13
CA ASN A 190 -16.37 16.96 -1.69
C ASN A 190 -15.24 16.32 -0.88
N ILE A 191 -14.02 16.77 -1.12
CA ILE A 191 -12.88 16.44 -0.27
C ILE A 191 -12.95 17.39 0.92
N THR A 192 -13.42 16.89 2.07
CA THR A 192 -13.34 17.61 3.34
C THR A 192 -12.23 16.98 4.17
N GLY A 193 -11.16 17.74 4.41
CA GLY A 193 -9.98 17.32 5.17
C GLY A 193 -9.15 18.53 5.54
#